data_AF-A0A661JGM1-F1
#
_entry.id   AF-A0A661JGM1-F1
#
_cell.length_a   1.000
_cell.length_b   1.000
_cell.length_c   1.000
_cell.angle_alpha   90.00
_cell.angle_beta   90.00
_cell.angle_gamma   90.00
#
_symmetry.space_group_name_H-M   'P 1'
#
loop_
_entity.id
_entity.type
_entity.pdbx_description
1 polymer ?
#
loop_
_entity_poly.entity_id
_entity_poly.type
_entity_poly.pdbx_seq_one_letter_code
_entity_poly.pdbx_strand_id
1 'polypeptide(L)'
;MRVLGRQEVWIHTHFFTDAKALDLKQRQKIKWEMEGLLRGLGIVYGVHFREGEGVTVVLECIPEREKLDRIEEKLKELIKDIRPKPKVTKIEVEDEGRGREAGRGDS
;
A
#
# COMPACT_ATOMS: atom_id res chain seq x y z
N MET A 1 2.52 9.24 2.61
CA MET A 1 1.80 8.40 1.63
C MET A 1 0.66 9.20 1.03
N ARG A 2 0.05 8.74 -0.08
CA ARG A 2 -1.10 9.40 -0.73
C ARG A 2 -2.08 8.41 -1.37
N VAL A 3 -3.32 8.85 -1.57
CA VAL A 3 -4.30 8.17 -2.43
C VAL A 3 -3.87 8.39 -3.88
N LEU A 4 -3.69 7.29 -4.61
CA LEU A 4 -3.25 7.29 -6.01
C LEU A 4 -4.42 7.46 -6.98
N GLY A 5 -5.60 6.99 -6.58
CA GLY A 5 -6.79 7.11 -7.39
C GLY A 5 -7.96 6.33 -6.81
N ARG A 6 -9.12 6.58 -7.42
CA ARG A 6 -10.37 5.88 -7.19
C ARG A 6 -10.73 5.13 -8.47
N GLN A 7 -11.14 3.88 -8.34
CA GLN A 7 -11.72 3.11 -9.43
C GLN A 7 -13.14 2.70 -9.04
N GLU A 8 -14.10 3.19 -9.80
CA GLU A 8 -15.49 2.76 -9.71
C GLU A 8 -15.68 1.59 -10.67
N VAL A 9 -16.15 0.47 -10.14
CA VAL A 9 -16.61 -0.69 -10.90
C VAL A 9 -18.09 -0.91 -10.57
N TRP A 10 -18.74 -1.80 -11.32
CA TRP A 10 -20.20 -1.89 -11.37
C TRP A 10 -20.92 -2.03 -10.01
N ILE A 11 -20.28 -2.67 -9.02
CA ILE A 11 -20.82 -2.84 -7.66
C ILE A 11 -19.83 -2.41 -6.57
N HIS A 12 -18.65 -1.91 -6.95
CA HIS A 12 -17.62 -1.54 -5.98
C HIS A 12 -16.92 -0.23 -6.29
N THR A 13 -16.46 0.44 -5.23
CA THR A 13 -15.49 1.51 -5.35
C THR A 13 -14.19 1.11 -4.67
N HIS A 14 -13.07 1.23 -5.38
CA HIS A 14 -11.74 0.89 -4.91
C HIS A 14 -10.92 2.17 -4.72
N PHE A 15 -10.35 2.34 -3.53
CA PHE A 15 -9.34 3.38 -3.28
C PHE A 15 -7.95 2.76 -3.26
N PHE A 16 -7.06 3.27 -4.12
CA PHE A 16 -5.67 2.83 -4.19
C PHE A 16 -4.76 3.81 -3.48
N THR A 17 -3.76 3.28 -2.77
CA THR A 17 -2.77 4.08 -2.03
C THR A 17 -1.36 3.61 -2.37
N ASP A 18 -0.36 4.49 -2.23
CA ASP A 18 1.06 4.13 -2.41
C ASP A 18 1.67 3.40 -1.19
N ALA A 19 0.82 2.73 -0.40
CA ALA A 19 1.09 2.18 0.92
C ALA A 19 1.95 0.90 0.93
N LYS A 20 3.10 0.90 0.26
CA LYS A 20 3.89 -0.32 0.03
C LYS A 20 4.52 -0.91 1.30
N ALA A 21 4.54 -0.18 2.41
CA ALA A 21 5.21 -0.59 3.64
C ALA A 21 4.48 -0.11 4.90
N LEU A 22 3.26 -0.62 5.13
CA LEU A 22 2.55 -0.45 6.40
C LEU A 22 2.92 -1.55 7.39
N ASP A 23 3.32 -1.15 8.60
CA ASP A 23 3.45 -2.08 9.73
C ASP A 23 2.09 -2.55 10.26
N LEU A 24 2.09 -3.59 11.09
CA LEU A 24 0.84 -4.20 11.60
C LEU A 24 -0.02 -3.21 12.39
N LYS A 25 0.59 -2.34 13.21
CA LYS A 25 -0.13 -1.36 14.04
C LYS A 25 -0.81 -0.30 13.17
N GLN A 26 -0.11 0.16 12.13
CA GLN A 26 -0.66 1.10 11.15
C GLN A 26 -1.83 0.47 10.37
N ARG A 27 -1.69 -0.79 9.92
CA ARG A 27 -2.78 -1.52 9.24
C ARG A 27 -4.01 -1.65 10.14
N GLN A 28 -3.82 -2.05 11.40
CA GLN A 28 -4.91 -2.19 12.36
C GLN A 28 -5.61 -0.85 12.63
N LYS A 29 -4.86 0.24 12.82
CA LYS A 29 -5.43 1.58 13.00
C LYS A 29 -6.25 2.01 11.78
N ILE A 30 -5.68 1.90 10.57
CA ILE A 30 -6.38 2.25 9.33
C ILE A 30 -7.65 1.41 9.19
N LYS A 31 -7.57 0.10 9.45
CA LYS A 31 -8.71 -0.79 9.39
C LYS A 31 -9.82 -0.34 10.35
N TRP A 32 -9.53 -0.20 11.64
CA TRP A 32 -10.55 0.18 12.62
C TRP A 32 -11.21 1.53 12.34
N GLU A 33 -10.43 2.55 11.98
CA GLU A 33 -10.96 3.88 11.68
C GLU A 33 -11.85 3.87 10.43
N MET A 34 -11.44 3.16 9.38
CA MET A 34 -12.24 3.04 8.15
C MET A 34 -13.50 2.20 8.38
N GLU A 35 -13.39 1.06 9.08
CA GLU A 35 -14.54 0.23 9.42
C GLU A 35 -15.56 1.01 10.26
N GLY A 36 -15.11 1.80 11.23
CA GLY A 36 -15.98 2.67 12.03
C GLY A 36 -16.73 3.70 11.19
N LEU A 37 -16.02 4.41 10.30
CA LEU A 37 -16.64 5.37 9.39
C LEU A 37 -17.65 4.70 8.47
N LEU A 38 -17.27 3.61 7.81
CA LEU A 38 -18.10 2.94 6.81
C LEU A 38 -19.37 2.35 7.44
N ARG A 39 -19.27 1.78 8.66
CA ARG A 39 -20.44 1.38 9.45
C ARG A 39 -21.34 2.57 9.77
N GLY A 40 -20.76 3.69 10.20
CA GLY A 40 -21.51 4.91 10.50
C GLY A 40 -22.25 5.51 9.30
N LEU A 41 -21.76 5.24 8.09
CA LEU A 41 -22.38 5.66 6.82
C LEU A 41 -23.38 4.62 6.25
N GLY A 42 -23.55 3.47 6.90
CA GLY A 42 -24.43 2.40 6.43
C GLY A 42 -23.93 1.72 5.15
N ILE A 43 -22.62 1.74 4.89
CA ILE A 43 -22.00 1.19 3.68
C ILE A 43 -21.61 -0.27 3.94
N VAL A 44 -21.89 -1.17 2.98
CA VAL A 44 -21.31 -2.52 2.96
C VAL A 44 -19.88 -2.43 2.42
N TYR A 45 -18.91 -3.09 3.04
CA TYR A 45 -17.50 -2.86 2.73
C TYR A 45 -16.58 -4.08 2.97
N GLY A 46 -15.43 -4.04 2.29
CA GLY A 46 -14.25 -4.85 2.57
C GLY A 46 -12.99 -3.96 2.66
N VAL A 47 -12.20 -4.11 3.73
CA VAL A 47 -10.91 -3.40 3.88
C VAL A 47 -9.78 -4.40 3.74
N HIS A 48 -8.98 -4.27 2.67
CA HIS A 48 -7.94 -5.22 2.31
C HIS A 48 -6.56 -4.56 2.26
N PHE A 49 -5.54 -5.29 2.71
CA PHE A 49 -4.15 -4.85 2.65
C PHE A 49 -3.36 -5.85 1.82
N ARG A 50 -2.77 -5.41 0.70
CA ARG A 50 -1.95 -6.26 -0.17
C ARG A 50 -0.49 -5.88 -0.02
N GLU A 51 0.35 -6.83 0.36
CA GLU A 51 1.79 -6.60 0.50
C GLU A 51 2.40 -6.15 -0.83
N GLY A 52 3.27 -5.14 -0.78
CA GLY A 52 3.92 -4.55 -1.95
C GLY A 52 3.07 -3.61 -2.80
N GLU A 53 1.72 -3.64 -2.67
CA GLU A 53 0.80 -2.86 -3.52
C GLU A 53 0.10 -1.72 -2.78
N GLY A 54 -0.30 -1.90 -1.51
CA GLY A 54 -0.89 -0.83 -0.70
C GLY A 54 -2.13 -1.23 0.11
N VAL A 55 -2.85 -0.22 0.62
CA VAL A 55 -4.21 -0.37 1.17
C VAL A 55 -5.19 -0.25 0.03
N THR A 56 -6.10 -1.22 -0.05
CA THR A 56 -7.27 -1.19 -0.93
C THR A 56 -8.53 -1.18 -0.06
N VAL A 57 -9.26 -0.08 -0.08
CA VAL A 57 -10.60 0.00 0.52
C VAL A 57 -11.60 -0.33 -0.58
N VAL A 58 -12.37 -1.41 -0.40
CA VAL A 58 -13.43 -1.86 -1.30
C VAL A 58 -14.76 -1.49 -0.66
N LEU A 59 -15.53 -0.64 -1.34
CA LEU A 59 -16.93 -0.42 -0.99
C LEU A 59 -17.75 -1.46 -1.75
N GLU A 60 -18.64 -2.20 -1.10
CA GLU A 60 -19.58 -3.13 -1.76
C GLU A 60 -20.92 -2.46 -2.07
N CYS A 61 -20.83 -1.19 -2.45
CA CYS A 61 -21.93 -0.42 -3.01
C CYS A 61 -21.36 0.77 -3.80
N ILE A 62 -22.25 1.50 -4.49
CA ILE A 62 -21.96 2.81 -5.07
C ILE A 62 -22.55 3.86 -4.12
N PRO A 63 -21.76 4.47 -3.21
CA PRO A 63 -22.25 5.52 -2.34
C PRO A 63 -22.54 6.80 -3.14
N GLU A 64 -23.43 7.64 -2.60
CA GLU A 64 -23.60 9.02 -3.07
C GLU A 64 -22.26 9.78 -3.05
N ARG A 65 -22.12 10.74 -3.96
CA ARG A 65 -20.85 11.46 -4.20
C ARG A 65 -20.28 12.12 -2.93
N GLU A 66 -21.13 12.73 -2.11
CA GLU A 66 -20.71 13.33 -0.84
C GLU A 66 -20.12 12.32 0.15
N LYS A 67 -20.65 11.09 0.17
CA LYS A 67 -20.12 10.01 1.02
C LYS A 67 -18.76 9.54 0.49
N LEU A 68 -18.60 9.45 -0.83
CA LEU A 68 -17.32 9.12 -1.46
C LEU A 68 -16.23 10.12 -1.09
N ASP A 69 -16.54 11.42 -1.18
CA ASP A 69 -15.58 12.49 -0.88
C ASP A 69 -15.15 12.41 0.59
N ARG A 70 -16.10 12.20 1.51
CA ARG A 70 -15.82 12.04 2.94
C ARG A 70 -14.94 10.83 3.26
N ILE A 71 -15.15 9.71 2.56
CA ILE A 71 -14.33 8.49 2.70
C ILE A 71 -12.91 8.76 2.21
N GLU A 72 -12.76 9.43 1.07
CA GLU A 72 -11.46 9.77 0.51
C GLU A 72 -10.68 10.73 1.43
N GLU A 73 -11.34 11.75 1.98
CA GLU A 73 -10.75 12.70 2.94
C GLU A 73 -10.25 11.98 4.20
N LYS A 74 -11.09 11.15 4.82
CA LYS A 74 -10.67 10.38 6.01
C LYS A 74 -9.48 9.47 5.68
N LEU A 75 -9.49 8.81 4.53
CA LEU A 75 -8.38 7.96 4.11
C LEU A 75 -7.08 8.78 3.96
N LYS A 76 -7.14 9.96 3.32
CA LYS A 76 -6.01 10.89 3.20
C LYS A 76 -5.48 11.30 4.57
N GLU A 77 -6.36 11.65 5.50
CA GLU A 77 -5.96 12.02 6.87
C GLU A 77 -5.23 10.90 7.61
N LEU A 78 -5.69 9.66 7.48
CA LEU A 78 -5.10 8.52 8.17
C LEU A 78 -3.70 8.16 7.65
N ILE A 79 -3.43 8.43 6.36
CA ILE A 79 -2.17 8.04 5.71
C ILE A 79 -1.16 9.17 5.56
N LYS A 80 -1.54 10.43 5.85
CA LYS A 80 -0.69 11.62 5.59
C LYS A 80 0.66 11.56 6.31
N ASP A 81 0.67 11.07 7.56
CA ASP A 81 1.86 11.05 8.42
C ASP A 81 2.72 9.79 8.23
N ILE A 82 2.28 8.86 7.38
CA ILE A 82 3.00 7.62 7.11
C ILE A 82 4.07 7.90 6.05
N ARG A 83 5.34 7.89 6.47
CA ARG A 83 6.47 8.01 5.55
C ARG A 83 6.59 6.72 4.73
N PRO A 84 6.62 6.80 3.38
CA PRO A 84 6.91 5.63 2.56
C PRO A 84 8.32 5.12 2.92
N LYS A 85 8.45 3.84 3.28
CA LYS A 85 9.78 3.25 3.43
C LYS A 85 10.46 3.19 2.05
N PRO A 86 11.73 3.58 1.93
CA PRO A 86 12.47 3.45 0.68
C PRO A 86 12.43 1.99 0.22
N LYS A 87 12.33 1.76 -1.10
CA LYS A 87 12.52 0.43 -1.67
C LYS A 87 13.94 -0.01 -1.33
N VAL A 88 14.09 -0.99 -0.45
CA VAL A 88 15.37 -1.67 -0.26
C VAL A 88 15.54 -2.61 -1.45
N THR A 89 16.25 -2.17 -2.47
CA THR A 89 16.81 -3.08 -3.47
C THR A 89 17.86 -3.90 -2.74
N LYS A 90 17.58 -5.18 -2.45
CA LYS A 90 18.65 -6.12 -2.09
C LYS A 90 19.53 -6.25 -3.33
N ILE A 91 20.72 -5.65 -3.29
CA ILE A 91 21.77 -5.94 -4.25
C ILE A 91 22.37 -7.26 -3.75
N GLU A 92 22.07 -8.37 -4.43
CA GLU A 92 22.90 -9.58 -4.30
C GLU A 92 24.26 -9.24 -4.91
N VAL A 93 25.27 -9.14 -4.06
CA VAL A 93 26.66 -9.10 -4.51
C VAL A 93 27.04 -10.55 -4.75
N GLU A 94 27.10 -10.97 -6.01
CA GLU A 94 27.80 -12.21 -6.37
C GLU A 94 29.27 -12.04 -6.01
N ASP A 95 29.70 -12.77 -4.98
CA ASP A 95 31.10 -12.93 -4.60
C ASP A 95 31.74 -13.89 -5.61
N GLU A 96 32.16 -13.36 -6.77
CA GLU A 96 33.08 -14.10 -7.65
C GLU A 96 34.46 -14.14 -6.98
N GLY A 97 34.60 -15.15 -6.12
CA GLY A 97 35.84 -15.52 -5.46
C GLY A 97 36.97 -15.75 -6.45
N ARG A 98 38.01 -14.92 -6.32
CA ARG A 98 39.45 -15.20 -6.53
C ARG A 98 39.83 -16.47 -7.30
N GLY A 99 40.36 -16.27 -8.50
CA GLY A 99 41.40 -17.11 -9.10
C GLY A 99 42.60 -16.26 -9.53
N ARG A 100 43.49 -15.92 -8.60
CA ARG A 100 44.87 -15.54 -8.93
C ARG A 100 45.59 -16.82 -9.36
N GLU A 101 45.94 -16.95 -10.63
CA GLU A 101 47.16 -17.66 -11.00
C GLU A 101 48.00 -16.77 -11.92
N ALA A 102 49.17 -16.45 -11.38
CA ALA A 102 50.17 -15.61 -11.99
C ALA A 102 50.90 -16.36 -13.10
N GLY A 103 51.23 -15.64 -14.18
CA GLY A 103 52.14 -16.13 -15.20
C GLY A 103 53.52 -16.47 -14.64
N ARG A 104 54.04 -17.62 -15.08
CA ARG A 104 55.45 -17.93 -15.35
C ARG A 104 55.38 -18.75 -16.64
N GLY A 105 55.95 -18.36 -17.77
CA GLY A 105 57.30 -17.87 -17.98
C GLY A 105 58.02 -18.93 -18.79
N ASP A 106 57.98 -18.77 -20.11
CA ASP A 106 58.72 -19.54 -21.12
C ASP A 106 60.19 -19.09 -21.07
N SER A 107 61.13 -20.04 -20.93
CA SER A 107 62.58 -20.04 -21.30
C SER A 107 63.38 -21.01 -20.42
#